data_AF-A0A2H3KNP9-F1
#
_entry.id   AF-A0A2H3KNP9-F1
#
_cell.length_a   1.000
_cell.length_b   1.000
_cell.length_c   1.000
_cell.angle_alpha   90.00
_cell.angle_beta   90.00
_cell.angle_gamma   90.00
#
_symmetry.space_group_name_H-M   'P 1'
#
loop_
_entity.id
_entity.type
_entity.pdbx_description
1 polymer ?
#
loop_
_entity_poly.entity_id
_entity_poly.type
_entity_poly.pdbx_seq_one_letter_code
_entity_poly.pdbx_strand_id
1 'polypeptide(L)'
;MEIISDLQSILIGLIGWAATTLMLENASRLTVTDRRVMSVFSWTIWMIPAFGALVLQGLLTTYTAVLYVCITTLALGVIMVIGVSRRTHTRS
;
A
#
# COMPACT_ATOMS: atom_id res chain seq x y z
N MET A 1 -14.63 15.68 -16.89
CA MET A 1 -14.06 16.23 -15.64
C MET A 1 -13.95 15.16 -14.56
N GLU A 2 -14.83 14.15 -14.57
CA GLU A 2 -14.88 13.05 -13.58
C GLU A 2 -13.60 12.20 -13.52
N ILE A 3 -13.05 11.77 -14.67
CA ILE A 3 -11.82 10.95 -14.72
C ILE A 3 -10.62 11.59 -13.98
N ILE A 4 -10.53 12.92 -13.96
CA ILE A 4 -9.45 13.65 -13.28
C ILE A 4 -9.65 13.57 -11.76
N SER A 5 -10.89 13.70 -11.29
CA SER A 5 -11.25 13.58 -9.86
C SER A 5 -11.02 12.17 -9.34
N ASP A 6 -11.29 11.16 -10.16
CA ASP A 6 -11.11 9.75 -9.81
C ASP A 6 -9.63 9.40 -9.65
N LEU A 7 -8.82 9.88 -10.59
CA LEU A 7 -7.38 9.71 -10.55
C LEU A 7 -6.78 10.47 -9.35
N GLN A 8 -7.33 11.61 -8.97
CA GLN A 8 -6.87 12.40 -7.82
C GLN A 8 -6.96 11.61 -6.51
N SER A 9 -8.06 10.89 -6.24
CA SER A 9 -8.19 10.11 -5.01
C SER A 9 -7.13 9.00 -4.90
N ILE A 10 -6.88 8.28 -6.00
CA ILE A 10 -5.83 7.25 -6.07
C ILE A 10 -4.44 7.89 -5.91
N LEU A 11 -4.18 9.01 -6.59
CA LEU A 11 -2.91 9.73 -6.51
C LEU A 11 -2.64 10.22 -5.08
N ILE A 12 -3.63 10.74 -4.37
CA ILE A 12 -3.49 11.16 -2.97
C ILE A 12 -3.14 9.95 -2.09
N GLY A 13 -3.80 8.81 -2.29
CA GLY A 13 -3.46 7.57 -1.59
C GLY A 13 -2.02 7.13 -1.88
N LEU A 14 -1.59 7.18 -3.14
CA LEU A 14 -0.23 6.82 -3.55
C LEU A 14 0.83 7.74 -2.94
N ILE A 15 0.57 9.05 -2.96
CA ILE A 15 1.47 10.06 -2.37
C ILE A 15 1.55 9.87 -0.85
N GLY A 16 0.42 9.66 -0.18
CA GLY A 16 0.38 9.42 1.26
C GLY A 16 1.15 8.17 1.66
N TRP A 17 0.98 7.08 0.91
CA TRP A 17 1.75 5.86 1.10
C TRP A 17 3.25 6.10 0.89
N ALA A 18 3.65 6.72 -0.22
CA ALA A 18 5.05 7.01 -0.53
C ALA A 18 5.72 7.90 0.53
N ALA A 19 5.02 8.93 1.01
CA ALA A 19 5.50 9.78 2.10
C ALA A 19 5.71 8.97 3.39
N THR A 20 4.77 8.08 3.71
CA THR A 20 4.88 7.19 4.88
C THR A 20 6.06 6.23 4.74
N THR A 21 6.28 5.66 3.56
CA THR A 21 7.42 4.75 3.32
C THR A 21 8.76 5.47 3.44
N LEU A 22 8.89 6.69 2.92
CA LEU A 22 10.11 7.49 3.06
C LEU A 22 10.36 7.85 4.53
N MET A 23 9.31 8.14 5.29
CA MET A 23 9.43 8.40 6.73
C MET A 23 9.89 7.13 7.49
N LEU A 24 9.35 5.96 7.14
CA LEU A 24 9.75 4.67 7.71
C LEU A 24 11.20 4.32 7.38
N GLU A 25 11.69 4.63 6.17
CA GLU A 25 13.09 4.39 5.80
C GLU A 25 14.07 5.16 6.67
N ASN A 26 13.70 6.37 7.10
CA ASN A 26 14.50 7.20 7.99
C ASN A 26 14.41 6.80 9.48
N ALA A 27 13.53 5.87 9.84
CA ALA A 27 13.29 5.50 11.22
C ALA A 27 14.39 4.56 11.75
N SER A 28 15.42 5.14 12.37
CA SER A 28 16.61 4.42 12.89
C SER A 28 16.31 3.32 13.91
N ARG A 29 15.18 3.42 14.63
CA ARG A 29 14.77 2.47 15.67
C ARG A 29 14.15 1.17 15.16
N LEU A 30 13.71 1.14 13.90
CA LEU A 30 13.03 -0.03 13.32
C LEU A 30 13.99 -0.91 12.54
N THR A 31 13.84 -2.22 12.64
CA THR A 31 14.59 -3.16 11.80
C THR A 31 14.13 -3.03 10.33
N VAL A 32 14.97 -3.49 9.40
CA VAL A 32 14.61 -3.47 7.96
C VAL A 32 13.32 -4.26 7.70
N THR A 33 13.08 -5.34 8.44
CA THR A 33 11.86 -6.14 8.32
C THR A 33 10.66 -5.34 8.83
N ASP A 34 10.76 -4.71 9.99
CA ASP A 34 9.65 -3.92 10.55
C ASP A 34 9.26 -2.75 9.65
N ARG A 35 10.25 -2.04 9.07
CA ARG A 35 9.99 -0.96 8.10
C ARG A 35 9.20 -1.46 6.88
N ARG A 36 9.57 -2.63 6.36
CA ARG A 36 8.87 -3.25 5.22
C ARG A 36 7.46 -3.70 5.60
N VAL A 37 7.27 -4.30 6.76
CA VAL A 37 5.93 -4.67 7.27
C VAL A 37 5.05 -3.42 7.41
N MET A 38 5.57 -2.37 8.03
CA MET A 38 4.84 -1.11 8.20
C MET A 38 4.50 -0.44 6.86
N SER A 39 5.36 -0.56 5.85
CA SER A 39 5.06 -0.11 4.48
C SER A 39 3.88 -0.85 3.85
N VAL A 40 3.78 -2.17 4.05
CA VAL A 40 2.62 -2.94 3.55
C VAL A 40 1.35 -2.60 4.32
N PHE A 41 1.43 -2.38 5.64
CA PHE A 41 0.27 -1.94 6.42
C PHE A 41 -0.19 -0.54 6.03
N SER A 42 0.75 0.40 5.84
CA SER A 42 0.41 1.77 5.44
C SER A 42 -0.23 1.81 4.05
N TRP A 43 0.11 0.90 3.14
CA TRP A 43 -0.59 0.77 1.85
C TRP A 43 -2.09 0.64 2.03
N THR A 44 -2.51 -0.27 2.91
CA THR A 44 -3.94 -0.50 3.17
C THR A 44 -4.60 0.73 3.78
N ILE A 45 -3.93 1.41 4.71
CA ILE A 45 -4.42 2.64 5.35
C ILE A 45 -4.71 3.74 4.33
N TRP A 46 -3.86 3.88 3.31
CA TRP A 46 -4.01 4.93 2.30
C TRP A 46 -4.93 4.53 1.14
N MET A 47 -4.96 3.24 0.77
CA MET A 47 -5.79 2.78 -0.34
C MET A 47 -7.26 2.62 0.03
N ILE A 48 -7.60 2.25 1.28
CA ILE A 48 -9.00 2.18 1.73
C ILE A 48 -9.77 3.49 1.48
N PRO A 49 -9.31 4.67 1.94
CA PRO A 49 -10.02 5.92 1.67
C PRO A 49 -9.95 6.34 0.20
N ALA A 50 -8.85 6.05 -0.50
CA ALA A 50 -8.71 6.36 -1.93
C ALA A 50 -9.76 5.62 -2.78
N PHE A 51 -9.89 4.30 -2.59
CA PHE A 51 -10.93 3.52 -3.26
C PHE A 51 -12.33 3.77 -2.67
N GLY A 52 -12.43 4.07 -1.37
CA GLY A 52 -13.68 4.46 -0.73
C GLY A 52 -14.31 5.72 -1.34
N ALA A 53 -13.50 6.71 -1.71
CA ALA A 53 -13.96 7.88 -2.44
C ALA A 53 -14.58 7.51 -3.80
N LEU A 54 -13.97 6.58 -4.54
CA LEU A 54 -14.50 6.09 -5.82
C LEU A 54 -15.81 5.33 -5.65
N VAL A 55 -15.95 4.59 -4.54
CA VAL A 55 -17.21 3.91 -4.19
C VAL A 55 -18.30 4.94 -3.89
N LEU A 56 -17.98 5.99 -3.12
CA LEU A 56 -18.92 7.06 -2.79
C LEU A 56 -19.36 7.86 -4.00
N GLN A 57 -18.51 7.95 -5.03
CA GLN A 57 -18.82 8.59 -6.32
C GLN A 57 -19.58 7.67 -7.29
N GLY A 58 -19.84 6.41 -6.91
CA GLY A 58 -20.59 5.45 -7.72
C GLY A 58 -19.80 4.83 -8.88
N LEU A 59 -18.49 5.05 -8.95
CA LEU A 59 -17.60 4.55 -10.02
C LEU A 59 -17.14 3.11 -9.80
N LEU A 60 -17.13 2.68 -8.54
CA LEU A 60 -16.67 1.37 -8.13
C LEU A 60 -17.65 0.76 -7.13
N THR A 61 -17.87 -0.55 -7.19
CA THR A 61 -18.61 -1.22 -6.12
C THR A 61 -17.70 -1.44 -4.91
N THR A 62 -18.28 -1.49 -3.72
CA THR A 62 -17.56 -1.83 -2.48
C THR A 62 -16.82 -3.15 -2.62
N TYR A 63 -17.44 -4.16 -3.25
CA TYR A 63 -16.80 -5.46 -3.48
C TYR A 63 -15.56 -5.35 -4.37
N THR A 64 -15.66 -4.61 -5.48
CA THR A 64 -14.54 -4.43 -6.40
C THR A 64 -13.39 -3.66 -5.73
N ALA A 65 -13.71 -2.64 -4.94
CA ALA A 65 -12.72 -1.84 -4.21
C ALA A 65 -11.96 -2.69 -3.19
N VAL A 66 -12.69 -3.49 -2.40
CA VAL A 66 -12.10 -4.40 -1.42
C VAL A 66 -11.22 -5.44 -2.12
N LEU A 67 -11.66 -6.00 -3.25
CA LEU A 67 -10.85 -6.97 -4.00
C LEU A 67 -9.52 -6.35 -4.48
N TYR A 68 -9.54 -5.13 -5.04
CA TYR A 68 -8.31 -4.45 -5.45
C TYR A 68 -7.36 -4.21 -4.29
N VAL A 69 -7.86 -3.71 -3.16
CA VAL A 69 -7.04 -3.48 -1.97
C VAL A 69 -6.48 -4.80 -1.43
N CYS A 70 -7.30 -5.83 -1.28
CA CYS A 70 -6.84 -7.13 -0.77
C CYS A 70 -5.79 -7.78 -1.68
N ILE A 71 -6.01 -7.78 -3.00
CA ILE A 71 -5.08 -8.39 -3.96
C ILE A 71 -3.75 -7.62 -3.98
N THR A 72 -3.79 -6.29 -3.99
CA THR A 72 -2.56 -5.47 -3.97
C THR A 72 -1.79 -5.59 -2.66
N THR A 73 -2.49 -5.60 -1.52
CA THR A 73 -1.87 -5.86 -0.21
C THR A 73 -1.24 -7.25 -0.15
N LEU A 74 -1.92 -8.27 -0.67
CA LEU A 74 -1.39 -9.64 -0.72
C LEU A 74 -0.16 -9.72 -1.63
N ALA A 75 -0.20 -9.08 -2.81
CA ALA A 75 0.95 -9.00 -3.71
C ALA A 75 2.17 -8.33 -3.03
N LEU A 76 1.96 -7.20 -2.35
CA LEU A 76 3.01 -6.52 -1.58
C LEU A 76 3.56 -7.40 -0.45
N GLY A 77 2.68 -8.11 0.27
CA GLY A 77 3.07 -9.06 1.31
C GLY A 77 3.92 -10.20 0.76
N VAL A 78 3.54 -10.79 -0.39
CA VAL A 78 4.32 -11.85 -1.04
C VAL A 78 5.69 -11.34 -1.47
N ILE A 79 5.77 -10.16 -2.08
CA ILE A 79 7.05 -9.53 -2.45
C ILE A 79 7.94 -9.33 -1.22
N MET A 80 7.35 -8.88 -0.12
CA MET A 80 8.06 -8.70 1.15
C MET A 80 8.61 -10.03 1.70
N VAL A 81 7.80 -11.10 1.70
CA VAL A 81 8.22 -12.44 2.13
C VAL A 81 9.36 -12.96 1.27
N ILE A 82 9.25 -12.88 -0.06
CA ILE A 82 10.33 -13.28 -0.99
C ILE A 82 11.62 -12.49 -0.69
N GLY A 83 11.48 -11.18 -0.46
CA GLY A 83 12.61 -10.31 -0.13
C GLY A 83 13.27 -10.62 1.22
N VAL A 84 12.54 -11.20 2.18
CA VAL A 84 13.09 -11.69 3.45
C VAL A 84 13.75 -13.04 3.26
N SER A 85 13.08 -14.00 2.64
CA SER A 85 13.58 -15.37 2.43
C SER A 85 14.90 -15.41 1.66
N ARG A 86 15.04 -14.58 0.61
CA ARG A 86 16.31 -14.47 -0.15
C ARG A 86 17.48 -13.95 0.70
N ARG A 87 17.22 -13.05 1.65
CA ARG A 87 18.24 -12.47 2.52
C ARG A 87 18.73 -13.46 3.58
N THR A 88 17.84 -14.33 4.06
CA THR A 88 18.19 -15.43 4.97
C THR A 88 19.08 -16.45 4.28
N HIS A 89 18.82 -16.77 3.01
CA HIS A 89 19.62 -17.74 2.24
C HIS A 89 21.03 -17.24 1.89
N THR A 90 21.25 -15.93 1.74
CA THR A 90 22.59 -15.36 1.48
C THR A 90 23.48 -15.26 2.73
N ARG A 91 22.94 -15.57 3.92
CA ARG A 91 23.65 -15.49 5.19
C ARG A 91 23.97 -16.86 5.82
N SER A 92 23.56 -17.94 5.15
CA SER A 92 23.96 -19.33 5.44
C SER A 92 25.14 -19.73 4.58
#